data_AF-A0A178DNL7-F1
#
_entry.id   AF-A0A178DNL7-F1
#
_cell.length_a   1.000
_cell.length_b   1.000
_cell.length_c   1.000
_cell.angle_alpha   90.00
_cell.angle_beta   90.00
_cell.angle_gamma   90.00
#
_symmetry.space_group_name_H-M   'P 1'
#
loop_
_entity.id
_entity.type
_entity.pdbx_description
1 polymer ?
#
loop_
_entity_poly.entity_id
_entity_poly.type
_entity_poly.pdbx_seq_one_letter_code
_entity_poly.pdbx_strand_id
1 'polypeptide(L)'
;MRQVRRVTEDDIGLRVLREASGDETQAIDILAIHGIGAHPDDTWCKNVSKTTEPEWVNWLEKDNMLPDVVPNARIMRYGYESQWFGGGAIRQNASTVAKRMLLSLKRLRKETPSRPLVFIAHCFGGLVVLKALIDARNDETEWPGIFSSTTGLIFFGTPFRGAEGMSQIEMLEAARREYEDDELQPEVLKILEPHNEFLQDIVDQFGKSRMQPNKAKIACFYELKSSNVGRIVGKQNRIVRTTYQSICAAEN
;
A
#
# COMPACT_ATOMS: atom_id res chain seq x y z
N MET A 1 -20.96 -6.48 -3.20
CA MET A 1 -19.65 -5.96 -2.76
C MET A 1 -19.88 -5.26 -1.44
N ARG A 2 -19.01 -5.49 -0.45
CA ARG A 2 -19.06 -4.80 0.84
C ARG A 2 -18.82 -3.31 0.60
N GLN A 3 -19.63 -2.44 1.20
CA GLN A 3 -19.32 -1.01 1.23
C GLN A 3 -18.00 -0.84 1.98
N VAL A 4 -17.06 -0.07 1.42
CA VAL A 4 -15.79 0.19 2.10
C VAL A 4 -16.12 0.93 3.40
N ARG A 5 -15.79 0.29 4.52
CA ARG A 5 -15.95 0.89 5.85
C ARG A 5 -14.91 2.00 6.04
N ARG A 6 -15.31 3.08 6.70
CA ARG A 6 -14.41 4.18 7.04
C ARG A 6 -13.31 3.69 7.99
N VAL A 7 -12.08 4.11 7.75
CA VAL A 7 -10.95 4.01 8.69
C VAL A 7 -11.24 4.92 9.88
N THR A 8 -11.09 4.37 11.09
CA THR A 8 -11.21 5.07 12.37
C THR A 8 -9.84 5.17 13.06
N GLU A 9 -9.76 5.85 14.20
CA GLU A 9 -8.50 5.97 14.96
C GLU A 9 -7.91 4.61 15.36
N ASP A 10 -8.76 3.62 15.67
CA ASP A 10 -8.36 2.25 16.02
C ASP A 10 -7.76 1.47 14.84
N ASP A 11 -8.03 1.93 13.63
CA ASP A 11 -7.53 1.32 12.40
C ASP A 11 -6.15 1.88 12.00
N ILE A 12 -5.74 3.04 12.55
CA ILE A 12 -4.51 3.74 12.18
C ILE A 12 -3.29 3.17 12.92
N GLY A 13 -2.14 3.21 12.25
CA GLY A 13 -0.86 2.82 12.81
C GLY A 13 -0.47 1.39 12.49
N LEU A 14 0.69 1.00 13.04
CA LEU A 14 1.23 -0.34 12.88
C LEU A 14 0.50 -1.30 13.81
N ARG A 15 -0.07 -2.36 13.24
CA ARG A 15 -0.65 -3.49 13.99
C ARG A 15 0.09 -4.76 13.63
N VAL A 16 0.59 -5.45 14.64
CA VAL A 16 1.07 -6.83 14.51
C VAL A 16 -0.15 -7.74 14.42
N LEU A 17 -0.25 -8.49 13.33
CA LEU A 17 -1.31 -9.47 13.11
C LEU A 17 -0.89 -10.85 13.60
N ARG A 18 0.39 -11.17 13.45
CA ARG A 18 1.01 -12.41 13.90
C ARG A 18 2.47 -12.16 14.26
N GLU A 19 2.91 -12.69 15.39
CA GLU A 19 4.33 -12.72 15.76
C GLU A 19 5.05 -13.89 15.08
N ALA A 20 6.37 -13.77 14.94
CA ALA A 20 7.19 -14.88 14.48
C ALA A 20 7.10 -16.04 15.49
N SER A 21 6.81 -17.25 15.01
CA SER A 21 6.59 -18.42 15.87
C SER A 21 7.82 -19.31 16.07
N GLY A 22 8.95 -18.93 15.46
CA GLY A 22 10.18 -19.72 15.42
C GLY A 22 11.40 -18.99 15.98
N ASP A 23 12.58 -19.40 15.54
CA ASP A 23 13.85 -18.81 15.94
C ASP A 23 13.91 -17.32 15.56
N GLU A 24 14.07 -16.45 16.56
CA GLU A 24 14.19 -15.00 16.40
C GLU A 24 15.35 -14.59 15.47
N THR A 25 16.39 -15.42 15.34
CA THR A 25 17.51 -15.19 14.42
C THR A 25 17.15 -15.43 12.95
N GLN A 26 16.08 -16.19 12.70
CA GLN A 26 15.54 -16.46 11.37
C GLN A 26 14.26 -15.67 11.08
N ALA A 27 13.80 -14.85 12.03
CA ALA A 27 12.57 -14.10 11.89
C ALA A 27 12.65 -13.08 10.75
N ILE A 28 11.54 -12.89 10.04
CA ILE A 28 11.39 -11.89 8.99
C ILE A 28 10.21 -10.99 9.35
N ASP A 29 10.32 -9.70 9.07
CA ASP A 29 9.21 -8.77 9.18
C ASP A 29 8.51 -8.59 7.83
N ILE A 30 7.19 -8.73 7.80
CA ILE A 30 6.36 -8.41 6.64
C ILE A 30 5.41 -7.28 7.04
N LEU A 31 5.50 -6.15 6.35
CA LEU A 31 4.58 -5.03 6.55
C LEU A 31 3.69 -4.83 5.31
N ALA A 32 2.39 -4.92 5.52
CA ALA A 32 1.37 -4.67 4.51
C ALA A 32 0.81 -3.23 4.60
N ILE A 33 0.74 -2.51 3.48
CA ILE A 33 0.29 -1.11 3.41
C ILE A 33 -0.85 -1.00 2.40
N HIS A 34 -2.01 -0.54 2.85
CA HIS A 34 -3.19 -0.39 2.01
C HIS A 34 -3.10 0.82 1.08
N GLY A 35 -4.07 0.91 0.17
CA GLY A 35 -4.20 2.03 -0.76
C GLY A 35 -5.12 3.12 -0.27
N ILE A 36 -5.13 4.24 -0.99
CA ILE A 36 -6.09 5.32 -0.80
C ILE A 36 -7.53 4.80 -0.99
N GLY A 37 -8.47 5.31 -0.20
CA GLY A 37 -9.87 4.90 -0.23
C GLY A 37 -10.17 3.48 0.25
N ALA A 38 -9.19 2.75 0.80
CA ALA A 38 -9.36 1.36 1.24
C ALA A 38 -9.15 1.21 2.75
N HIS A 39 -9.87 0.29 3.39
CA HIS A 39 -9.66 0.00 4.82
C HIS A 39 -8.43 -0.89 5.02
N PRO A 40 -7.56 -0.64 6.02
CA PRO A 40 -6.33 -1.41 6.24
C PRO A 40 -6.55 -2.91 6.39
N ASP A 41 -7.62 -3.31 7.08
CA ASP A 41 -7.92 -4.73 7.33
C ASP A 41 -8.75 -5.37 6.19
N ASP A 42 -9.58 -4.60 5.46
CA ASP A 42 -10.40 -5.16 4.37
C ASP A 42 -9.63 -5.29 3.05
N THR A 43 -8.57 -4.50 2.86
CA THR A 43 -7.74 -4.51 1.63
C THR A 43 -7.21 -5.90 1.31
N TRP A 44 -7.00 -6.71 2.33
CA TRP A 44 -6.43 -8.05 2.25
C TRP A 44 -7.48 -9.14 2.39
N CYS A 45 -8.77 -8.77 2.35
CA CYS A 45 -9.87 -9.71 2.47
C CYS A 45 -10.45 -10.12 1.11
N LYS A 46 -10.80 -11.40 0.96
CA LYS A 46 -11.55 -11.92 -0.18
C LYS A 46 -12.79 -12.67 0.30
N ASN A 47 -13.94 -12.43 -0.34
CA ASN A 47 -15.11 -13.28 -0.14
C ASN A 47 -14.85 -14.64 -0.81
N VAL A 48 -14.80 -15.71 -0.01
CA VAL A 48 -14.59 -17.08 -0.48
C VAL A 48 -15.89 -17.87 -0.57
N SER A 49 -16.96 -17.36 0.02
CA SER A 49 -18.29 -17.99 -0.07
C SER A 49 -18.86 -17.84 -1.48
N LYS A 50 -19.44 -18.94 -1.97
CA LYS A 50 -20.22 -19.00 -3.22
C LYS A 50 -21.73 -18.85 -2.96
N THR A 51 -22.13 -18.70 -1.70
CA THR A 51 -23.54 -18.58 -1.30
C THR A 51 -23.94 -17.12 -1.13
N THR A 52 -25.19 -16.89 -0.74
CA THR A 52 -25.71 -15.56 -0.38
C THR A 52 -25.10 -15.01 0.91
N GLU A 53 -24.53 -15.88 1.76
CA GLU A 53 -23.86 -15.48 3.00
C GLU A 53 -22.37 -15.28 2.74
N PRO A 54 -21.84 -14.05 2.84
CA PRO A 54 -20.45 -13.79 2.53
C PRO A 54 -19.51 -14.32 3.62
N GLU A 55 -18.42 -14.96 3.22
CA GLU A 55 -17.33 -15.38 4.10
C GLU A 55 -16.08 -14.62 3.68
N TRP A 56 -15.69 -13.61 4.45
CA TRP A 56 -14.51 -12.81 4.16
C TRP A 56 -13.29 -13.40 4.87
N VAL A 57 -12.25 -13.70 4.09
CA VAL A 57 -10.99 -14.24 4.60
C VAL A 57 -9.87 -13.24 4.35
N ASN A 58 -9.21 -12.80 5.43
CA ASN A 58 -7.96 -12.03 5.36
C ASN A 58 -6.78 -12.98 5.14
N TRP A 59 -6.11 -12.88 4.00
CA TRP A 59 -5.01 -13.79 3.65
C TRP A 59 -3.70 -13.52 4.41
N LEU A 60 -3.59 -12.38 5.09
CA LEU A 60 -2.47 -12.07 5.98
C LEU A 60 -2.58 -12.79 7.34
N GLU A 61 -3.81 -13.09 7.77
CA GLU A 61 -4.11 -13.60 9.12
C GLU A 61 -4.51 -15.08 9.11
N LYS A 62 -5.16 -15.53 8.03
CA LYS A 62 -5.69 -16.90 7.96
C LYS A 62 -4.56 -17.92 7.98
N ASP A 63 -4.58 -18.82 8.97
CA ASP A 63 -3.50 -19.78 9.24
C ASP A 63 -2.99 -20.52 8.01
N ASN A 64 -3.89 -21.00 7.14
CA ASN A 64 -3.54 -21.77 5.94
C ASN A 64 -3.27 -20.90 4.68
N MET A 65 -2.89 -19.64 4.86
CA MET A 65 -2.52 -18.72 3.77
C MET A 65 -1.09 -18.18 3.97
N LEU A 66 -0.89 -16.86 4.05
CA LEU A 66 0.46 -16.30 4.23
C LEU A 66 1.16 -16.87 5.48
N PRO A 67 0.51 -16.99 6.66
CA PRO A 67 1.13 -17.60 7.84
C PRO A 67 1.73 -18.99 7.62
N ASP A 68 1.10 -19.85 6.82
CA ASP A 68 1.59 -21.21 6.48
C ASP A 68 2.81 -21.17 5.56
N VAL A 69 2.83 -20.24 4.61
CA VAL A 69 3.95 -20.06 3.66
C VAL A 69 5.19 -19.47 4.36
N VAL A 70 4.98 -18.61 5.35
CA VAL A 70 6.05 -17.93 6.11
C VAL A 70 5.87 -18.14 7.63
N PRO A 71 6.10 -19.35 8.14
CA PRO A 71 5.84 -19.68 9.56
C PRO A 71 6.69 -18.87 10.54
N ASN A 72 7.87 -18.41 10.11
CA ASN A 72 8.81 -17.62 10.91
C ASN A 72 8.72 -16.11 10.61
N ALA A 73 7.61 -15.62 10.07
CA ALA A 73 7.43 -14.18 9.83
C ALA A 73 6.55 -13.51 10.89
N ARG A 74 6.97 -12.33 11.33
CA ARG A 74 6.08 -11.35 11.96
C ARG A 74 5.31 -10.63 10.86
N ILE A 75 4.00 -10.81 10.84
CA ILE A 75 3.12 -10.21 9.84
C ILE A 75 2.42 -9.01 10.45
N MET A 76 2.50 -7.88 9.77
CA MET A 76 1.99 -6.59 10.23
C MET A 76 1.22 -5.91 9.12
N ARG A 77 0.34 -5.00 9.52
CA ARG A 77 -0.23 -4.00 8.61
C ARG A 77 0.03 -2.59 9.15
N TYR A 78 0.11 -1.62 8.24
CA TYR A 78 0.11 -0.20 8.58
C TYR A 78 -1.17 0.44 8.05
N GLY A 79 -1.96 1.00 8.96
CA GLY A 79 -3.15 1.78 8.64
C GLY A 79 -2.87 3.28 8.65
N TYR A 80 -3.48 4.00 7.73
CA TYR A 80 -3.51 5.45 7.72
C TYR A 80 -4.88 5.93 7.22
N GLU A 81 -5.25 7.17 7.55
CA GLU A 81 -6.47 7.77 7.02
C GLU A 81 -6.40 7.78 5.49
N SER A 82 -7.33 7.10 4.84
CA SER A 82 -7.31 6.95 3.39
C SER A 82 -8.52 7.57 2.72
N GLN A 83 -9.43 8.16 3.50
CA GLN A 83 -10.63 8.83 3.02
C GLN A 83 -10.23 10.13 2.34
N TRP A 84 -10.54 10.21 1.06
CA TRP A 84 -10.25 11.37 0.23
C TRP A 84 -11.53 12.02 -0.33
N PHE A 85 -12.70 11.47 0.00
CA PHE A 85 -14.02 11.97 -0.36
C PHE A 85 -15.02 11.83 0.80
N GLY A 86 -16.08 12.63 0.77
CA GLY A 86 -17.14 12.75 1.78
C GLY A 86 -16.72 13.61 2.98
N GLY A 87 -17.65 13.93 3.88
CA GLY A 87 -17.42 14.80 5.06
C GLY A 87 -16.33 14.39 6.08
N GLY A 88 -15.50 13.39 5.78
CA GLY A 88 -14.29 13.02 6.53
C GLY A 88 -13.03 12.92 5.65
N ALA A 89 -13.01 13.62 4.51
CA ALA A 89 -11.87 13.63 3.59
C ALA A 89 -10.67 14.37 4.20
N ILE A 90 -9.47 13.77 4.13
CA ILE A 90 -8.27 14.33 4.77
C ILE A 90 -7.15 14.52 3.75
N ARG A 91 -6.41 15.62 3.88
CA ARG A 91 -5.19 15.89 3.12
C ARG A 91 -4.07 14.98 3.59
N GLN A 92 -3.88 13.85 2.93
CA GLN A 92 -2.77 12.95 3.21
C GLN A 92 -1.69 13.07 2.15
N ASN A 93 -0.46 13.26 2.61
CA ASN A 93 0.74 13.30 1.78
C ASN A 93 1.51 12.00 1.99
N ALA A 94 1.95 11.34 0.92
CA ALA A 94 2.77 10.13 0.97
C ALA A 94 3.98 10.30 1.92
N SER A 95 4.57 11.49 1.96
CA SER A 95 5.68 11.83 2.87
C SER A 95 5.27 11.80 4.34
N THR A 96 4.09 12.33 4.68
CA THR A 96 3.58 12.33 6.07
C THR A 96 3.28 10.90 6.52
N VAL A 97 2.61 10.12 5.66
CA VAL A 97 2.30 8.71 5.94
C VAL A 97 3.59 7.90 6.08
N ALA A 98 4.54 8.07 5.16
CA ALA A 98 5.84 7.41 5.18
C ALA A 98 6.61 7.71 6.47
N LYS A 99 6.69 8.98 6.88
CA LYS A 99 7.38 9.38 8.12
C LYS A 99 6.73 8.75 9.36
N ARG A 100 5.40 8.76 9.47
CA ARG A 100 4.68 8.15 10.61
C ARG A 100 4.85 6.62 10.63
N MET A 101 4.87 5.98 9.47
CA MET A 101 5.15 4.54 9.33
C MET A 101 6.58 4.23 9.76
N LEU A 102 7.57 5.00 9.30
CA LEU A 102 8.97 4.85 9.69
C LEU A 102 9.17 4.99 11.20
N LEU A 103 8.53 5.98 11.84
CA LEU A 103 8.57 6.13 13.31
C LEU A 103 8.01 4.90 14.03
N SER A 104 6.95 4.30 13.50
CA SER A 104 6.35 3.09 14.07
C SER A 104 7.27 1.88 13.91
N LEU A 105 7.85 1.70 12.71
CA LEU A 105 8.81 0.63 12.42
C LEU A 105 10.10 0.77 13.25
N LYS A 106 10.67 1.97 13.34
CA LYS A 106 11.85 2.28 14.16
C LYS A 106 11.65 1.87 15.62
N ARG A 107 10.47 2.18 16.18
CA ARG A 107 10.11 1.80 17.55
C ARG A 107 10.01 0.29 17.72
N LEU A 108 9.31 -0.39 16.81
CA LEU A 108 9.11 -1.84 16.87
C LEU A 108 10.41 -2.63 16.69
N ARG A 109 11.30 -2.15 15.82
CA ARG A 109 12.55 -2.81 15.43
C ARG A 109 13.76 -2.32 16.20
N LYS A 110 13.57 -1.61 17.31
CA LYS A 110 14.66 -1.04 18.11
C LYS A 110 15.74 -2.07 18.47
N GLU A 111 15.31 -3.26 18.89
CA GLU A 111 16.20 -4.37 19.27
C GLU A 111 16.58 -5.28 18.09
N THR A 112 15.94 -5.10 16.93
CA THR A 112 16.09 -5.94 15.73
C THR A 112 16.23 -5.11 14.44
N PRO A 113 17.09 -4.09 14.40
CA PRO A 113 17.12 -3.13 13.30
C PRO A 113 17.48 -3.76 11.96
N SER A 114 18.27 -4.84 11.98
CA SER A 114 18.74 -5.56 10.79
C SER A 114 17.88 -6.76 10.38
N ARG A 115 16.77 -7.03 11.07
CA ARG A 115 15.86 -8.14 10.72
C ARG A 115 15.37 -7.99 9.27
N PRO A 116 15.43 -9.02 8.41
CA PRO A 116 14.94 -8.90 7.03
C PRO A 116 13.53 -8.32 6.98
N LEU A 117 13.32 -7.31 6.11
CA LEU A 117 12.06 -6.59 5.97
C LEU A 117 11.49 -6.76 4.57
N VAL A 118 10.22 -7.16 4.48
CA VAL A 118 9.47 -7.25 3.24
C VAL A 118 8.27 -6.30 3.31
N PHE A 119 8.11 -5.48 2.28
CA PHE A 119 6.92 -4.64 2.12
C PHE A 119 5.95 -5.26 1.13
N ILE A 120 4.67 -5.26 1.49
CA ILE A 120 3.55 -5.58 0.61
C ILE A 120 2.68 -4.33 0.51
N ALA A 121 2.53 -3.76 -0.67
CA ALA A 121 1.88 -2.47 -0.81
C ALA A 121 0.85 -2.47 -1.93
N HIS A 122 -0.33 -1.92 -1.64
CA HIS A 122 -1.42 -1.80 -2.61
C HIS A 122 -1.61 -0.34 -3.03
N CYS A 123 -1.72 -0.10 -4.34
CA CYS A 123 -2.02 1.19 -4.95
C CYS A 123 -1.12 2.31 -4.37
N PHE A 124 -1.71 3.37 -3.80
CA PHE A 124 -1.00 4.48 -3.16
C PHE A 124 -0.03 4.05 -2.05
N GLY A 125 -0.30 2.96 -1.34
CA GLY A 125 0.61 2.41 -0.33
C GLY A 125 2.00 2.11 -0.88
N GLY A 126 2.12 1.83 -2.19
CA GLY A 126 3.42 1.63 -2.82
C GLY A 126 4.25 2.92 -2.89
N LEU A 127 3.60 4.07 -3.10
CA LEU A 127 4.27 5.39 -3.09
C LEU A 127 4.75 5.75 -1.68
N VAL A 128 3.96 5.40 -0.65
CA VAL A 128 4.35 5.51 0.76
C VAL A 128 5.62 4.70 1.03
N VAL A 129 5.68 3.46 0.54
CA VAL A 129 6.87 2.60 0.69
C VAL A 129 8.08 3.17 -0.04
N LEU A 130 7.94 3.63 -1.30
CA LEU A 130 9.05 4.24 -2.02
C LEU A 130 9.60 5.46 -1.26
N LYS A 131 8.71 6.35 -0.81
CA LYS A 131 9.11 7.54 -0.05
C LYS A 131 9.80 7.16 1.26
N ALA A 132 9.28 6.17 1.99
CA ALA A 132 9.91 5.69 3.22
C ALA A 132 11.31 5.12 2.98
N LEU A 133 11.53 4.37 1.91
CA LEU A 133 12.84 3.80 1.57
C LEU A 133 13.85 4.87 1.14
N ILE A 134 13.39 5.89 0.41
CA ILE A 134 14.22 7.05 0.04
C ILE A 134 14.68 7.79 1.31
N ASP A 135 13.73 8.11 2.20
CA ASP A 135 14.03 8.81 3.45
C ASP A 135 14.95 7.98 4.35
N ALA A 136 14.69 6.68 4.46
CA ALA A 136 15.52 5.75 5.24
C ALA A 136 16.95 5.67 4.72
N ARG A 137 17.13 5.65 3.39
CA ARG A 137 18.47 5.64 2.78
C ARG A 137 19.20 6.95 2.98
N ASN A 138 18.52 8.07 2.83
CA ASN A 138 19.13 9.39 2.92
C ASN A 138 19.56 9.74 4.35
N ASP A 139 18.94 9.10 5.35
CA ASP A 139 19.24 9.29 6.77
C ASP A 139 19.24 7.95 7.52
N GLU A 140 20.26 7.13 7.29
CA GLU A 140 20.45 5.85 8.00
C GLU A 140 20.65 6.05 9.51
N THR A 141 21.10 7.23 9.94
CA THR A 141 21.20 7.58 11.37
C THR A 141 19.83 7.71 12.02
N GLU A 142 18.87 8.33 11.34
CA GLU A 142 17.50 8.44 11.82
C GLU A 142 16.71 7.15 11.61
N TRP A 143 16.98 6.39 10.54
CA TRP A 143 16.22 5.19 10.17
C TRP A 143 17.08 3.93 10.08
N PRO A 144 17.76 3.54 11.16
CA PRO A 144 18.77 2.50 11.13
C PRO A 144 18.18 1.16 10.70
N GLY A 145 18.84 0.53 9.72
CA GLY A 145 18.51 -0.82 9.26
C GLY A 145 17.30 -0.89 8.34
N ILE A 146 16.48 0.16 8.17
CA ILE A 146 15.25 0.07 7.38
C ILE A 146 15.57 -0.18 5.91
N PHE A 147 16.37 0.68 5.27
CA PHE A 147 16.72 0.50 3.86
C PHE A 147 17.60 -0.73 3.64
N SER A 148 18.64 -0.89 4.46
CA SER A 148 19.67 -1.93 4.32
C SER A 148 19.17 -3.35 4.57
N SER A 149 18.18 -3.53 5.47
CA SER A 149 17.57 -4.84 5.73
C SER A 149 16.31 -5.12 4.91
N THR A 150 15.87 -4.19 4.06
CA THR A 150 14.75 -4.44 3.15
C THR A 150 15.19 -5.44 2.07
N THR A 151 14.59 -6.63 2.07
CA THR A 151 14.94 -7.75 1.17
C THR A 151 13.89 -8.05 0.12
N GLY A 152 12.66 -7.53 0.27
CA GLY A 152 11.57 -7.78 -0.66
C GLY A 152 10.57 -6.63 -0.74
N LEU A 153 10.09 -6.37 -1.96
CA LEU A 153 9.06 -5.38 -2.25
C LEU A 153 8.01 -6.03 -3.17
N ILE A 154 6.77 -6.02 -2.73
CA ILE A 154 5.63 -6.59 -3.47
C ILE A 154 4.60 -5.48 -3.66
N PHE A 155 4.32 -5.13 -4.90
CA PHE A 155 3.40 -4.05 -5.25
C PHE A 155 2.18 -4.58 -5.98
N PHE A 156 0.98 -4.17 -5.56
CA PHE A 156 -0.29 -4.46 -6.20
C PHE A 156 -0.88 -3.17 -6.76
N GLY A 157 -0.88 -3.01 -8.08
CA GLY A 157 -1.53 -1.89 -8.77
C GLY A 157 -0.98 -0.52 -8.41
N THR A 158 0.28 -0.42 -7.95
CA THR A 158 0.89 0.88 -7.61
C THR A 158 1.13 1.71 -8.88
N PRO A 159 0.59 2.93 -8.96
CA PRO A 159 0.65 3.75 -10.16
C PRO A 159 1.98 4.53 -10.22
N PHE A 160 3.08 3.84 -10.46
CA PHE A 160 4.41 4.45 -10.42
C PHE A 160 4.67 5.55 -11.47
N ARG A 161 4.00 5.50 -12.63
CA ARG A 161 4.12 6.52 -13.69
C ARG A 161 2.86 7.38 -13.82
N GLY A 162 2.06 7.38 -12.76
CA GLY A 162 0.68 7.79 -12.78
C GLY A 162 -0.18 6.67 -13.33
N ALA A 163 -1.49 6.88 -13.32
CA ALA A 163 -2.39 6.01 -14.06
C ALA A 163 -2.48 6.55 -15.50
N GLU A 164 -1.76 5.95 -16.45
CA GLU A 164 -2.06 6.09 -17.89
C GLU A 164 -3.34 5.32 -18.27
N GLY A 165 -4.37 5.46 -17.44
CA GLY A 165 -5.56 4.64 -17.45
C GLY A 165 -6.73 5.40 -16.84
N MET A 166 -7.79 5.47 -17.63
CA MET A 166 -9.08 6.11 -17.36
C MET A 166 -9.60 5.89 -15.93
N SER A 167 -9.31 4.74 -15.29
CA SER A 167 -9.86 4.32 -13.98
C SER A 167 -9.69 5.27 -12.79
N GLN A 168 -8.57 5.98 -12.62
CA GLN A 168 -8.38 6.83 -11.44
C GLN A 168 -8.93 8.25 -11.65
N ILE A 169 -8.80 8.78 -12.87
CA ILE A 169 -9.52 9.97 -13.32
C ILE A 169 -11.03 9.70 -13.24
N GLU A 170 -11.49 8.53 -13.66
CA GLU A 170 -12.90 8.15 -13.56
C GLU A 170 -13.35 7.87 -12.13
N MET A 171 -12.45 7.43 -11.25
CA MET A 171 -12.71 7.34 -9.82
C MET A 171 -12.91 8.75 -9.24
N LEU A 172 -12.05 9.70 -9.61
CA LEU A 172 -12.20 11.12 -9.24
C LEU A 172 -13.49 11.72 -9.82
N GLU A 173 -13.79 11.50 -11.10
CA GLU A 173 -15.04 11.94 -11.72
C GLU A 173 -16.26 11.32 -11.07
N ALA A 174 -16.21 10.03 -10.74
CA ALA A 174 -17.31 9.35 -10.07
C ALA A 174 -17.52 9.89 -8.66
N ALA A 175 -16.44 10.23 -7.94
CA ALA A 175 -16.54 10.91 -6.65
C ALA A 175 -17.09 12.35 -6.78
N ARG A 176 -16.65 13.13 -7.79
CA ARG A 176 -17.18 14.48 -8.10
C ARG A 176 -18.67 14.50 -8.44
N ARG A 177 -19.20 13.41 -9.00
CA ARG A 177 -20.64 13.28 -9.28
C ARG A 177 -21.46 12.94 -8.05
N GLU A 178 -20.84 12.32 -7.04
CA GLU A 178 -21.53 11.77 -5.88
C GLU A 178 -21.40 12.65 -4.63
N TYR A 179 -20.30 13.39 -4.49
CA TYR A 179 -20.01 14.27 -3.35
C TYR A 179 -19.84 15.71 -3.80
N GLU A 180 -20.18 16.65 -2.92
CA GLU A 180 -19.93 18.08 -3.15
C GLU A 180 -18.42 18.37 -3.20
N ASP A 181 -18.01 19.36 -3.98
CA ASP A 181 -16.58 19.65 -4.25
C ASP A 181 -15.78 19.96 -2.96
N ASP A 182 -16.42 20.48 -1.92
CA ASP A 182 -15.85 20.76 -0.60
C ASP A 182 -15.65 19.50 0.26
N GLU A 183 -16.38 18.42 -0.04
CA GLU A 183 -16.21 17.10 0.54
C GLU A 183 -15.13 16.26 -0.15
N LEU A 184 -14.47 16.79 -1.18
CA LEU A 184 -13.41 16.11 -1.93
C LEU A 184 -12.04 16.70 -1.61
N GLN A 185 -11.03 15.85 -1.46
CA GLN A 185 -9.62 16.26 -1.37
C GLN A 185 -8.87 15.79 -2.63
N PRO A 186 -9.04 16.49 -3.78
CA PRO A 186 -8.48 16.07 -5.05
C PRO A 186 -6.95 16.05 -5.06
N GLU A 187 -6.29 16.80 -4.17
CA GLU A 187 -4.82 16.84 -4.04
C GLU A 187 -4.19 15.46 -3.86
N VAL A 188 -4.86 14.57 -3.12
CA VAL A 188 -4.35 13.21 -2.87
C VAL A 188 -4.47 12.33 -4.14
N LEU A 189 -5.33 12.70 -5.08
CA LEU A 189 -5.43 12.04 -6.38
C LEU A 189 -4.60 12.71 -7.47
N LYS A 190 -4.28 14.01 -7.34
CA LYS A 190 -3.38 14.72 -8.27
C LYS A 190 -2.00 14.08 -8.35
N ILE A 191 -1.51 13.48 -7.25
CA ILE A 191 -0.27 12.70 -7.26
C ILE A 191 -0.32 11.52 -8.25
N LEU A 192 -1.50 11.01 -8.55
CA LEU A 192 -1.70 9.87 -9.43
C LEU A 192 -1.91 10.28 -10.90
N GLU A 193 -2.01 11.58 -11.18
CA GLU A 193 -2.10 12.10 -12.53
C GLU A 193 -0.81 11.77 -13.32
N PRO A 194 -0.94 11.44 -14.61
CA PRO A 194 0.22 11.33 -15.48
C PRO A 194 1.08 12.59 -15.40
N HIS A 195 2.41 12.41 -15.41
CA HIS A 195 3.38 13.51 -15.35
C HIS A 195 3.37 14.33 -14.04
N ASN A 196 2.80 13.79 -12.95
CA ASN A 196 2.97 14.42 -11.64
C ASN A 196 4.46 14.45 -11.25
N GLU A 197 5.00 15.65 -11.04
CA GLU A 197 6.44 15.86 -10.76
C GLU A 197 6.90 15.12 -9.49
N PHE A 198 6.09 15.14 -8.43
CA PHE A 198 6.42 14.46 -7.17
C PHE A 198 6.48 12.95 -7.35
N LEU A 199 5.56 12.39 -8.14
CA LEU A 199 5.55 10.96 -8.44
C LEU A 199 6.77 10.55 -9.28
N GLN A 200 7.08 11.33 -10.33
CA GLN A 200 8.27 11.11 -11.15
C GLN A 200 9.54 11.19 -10.31
N ASP A 201 9.65 12.21 -9.46
CA ASP A 201 10.78 12.40 -8.56
C ASP A 201 10.95 11.24 -7.58
N ILE A 202 9.87 10.75 -6.95
CA ILE A 202 9.93 9.56 -6.08
C ILE A 202 10.45 8.35 -6.85
N VAL A 203 9.93 8.08 -8.04
CA VAL A 203 10.33 6.89 -8.81
C VAL A 203 11.77 7.01 -9.29
N ASP A 204 12.20 8.18 -9.73
CA ASP A 204 13.57 8.44 -10.17
C ASP A 204 14.57 8.33 -9.00
N GLN A 205 14.25 8.91 -7.84
CA GLN A 205 15.07 8.79 -6.65
C GLN A 205 15.15 7.34 -6.16
N PHE A 206 14.03 6.62 -6.17
CA PHE A 206 14.03 5.20 -5.84
C PHE A 206 14.88 4.41 -6.84
N GLY A 207 14.74 4.64 -8.15
CA GLY A 207 15.58 4.03 -9.19
C GLY A 207 17.07 4.27 -8.96
N LYS A 208 17.48 5.51 -8.64
CA LYS A 208 18.86 5.85 -8.27
C LYS A 208 19.31 5.10 -7.01
N SER A 209 18.42 4.86 -6.05
CA SER A 209 18.74 4.09 -4.84
C SER A 209 19.09 2.63 -5.11
N ARG A 210 18.57 2.08 -6.21
CA ARG A 210 18.78 0.69 -6.62
C ARG A 210 20.13 0.43 -7.28
N MET A 211 20.83 1.47 -7.72
CA MET A 211 22.19 1.38 -8.28
C MET A 211 23.27 1.14 -7.22
N GLN A 212 22.89 1.11 -5.93
CA GLN A 212 23.75 0.87 -4.78
C GLN A 212 23.50 -0.56 -4.23
N PRO A 213 24.33 -1.08 -3.30
CA PRO A 213 24.19 -2.47 -2.81
C PRO A 213 22.97 -2.64 -1.88
N ASN A 214 21.76 -2.55 -2.43
CA ASN A 214 20.53 -3.06 -1.85
C ASN A 214 19.97 -4.11 -2.81
N LYS A 215 19.87 -5.36 -2.34
CA LYS A 215 19.47 -6.53 -3.14
C LYS A 215 17.99 -6.88 -3.00
N ALA A 216 17.14 -5.97 -2.52
CA ALA A 216 15.71 -6.26 -2.37
C ALA A 216 15.10 -6.77 -3.69
N LYS A 217 14.40 -7.90 -3.66
CA LYS A 217 13.69 -8.40 -4.84
C LYS A 217 12.38 -7.63 -5.01
N ILE A 218 12.02 -7.28 -6.23
CA ILE A 218 10.80 -6.50 -6.52
C ILE A 218 9.86 -7.35 -7.36
N ALA A 219 8.60 -7.45 -6.94
CA ALA A 219 7.52 -8.06 -7.70
C ALA A 219 6.36 -7.07 -7.82
N CYS A 220 5.87 -6.86 -9.05
CA CYS A 220 4.78 -5.96 -9.34
C CYS A 220 3.63 -6.73 -9.99
N PHE A 221 2.43 -6.56 -9.46
CA PHE A 221 1.21 -7.19 -9.94
C PHE A 221 0.20 -6.10 -10.30
N TYR A 222 -0.56 -6.31 -11.36
CA TYR A 222 -1.54 -5.34 -11.84
C TYR A 222 -2.78 -6.04 -12.39
N GLU A 223 -3.90 -5.33 -12.37
CA GLU A 223 -5.18 -5.88 -12.81
C GLU A 223 -5.28 -5.87 -14.34
N LEU A 224 -5.70 -7.01 -14.91
CA LEU A 224 -5.86 -7.19 -16.36
C LEU A 224 -7.32 -7.08 -16.83
N LYS A 225 -8.26 -7.10 -15.88
CA LYS A 225 -9.70 -7.05 -16.14
C LYS A 225 -10.26 -5.69 -15.77
N SER A 226 -11.43 -5.37 -16.29
CA SER A 226 -12.07 -4.10 -15.96
C SER A 226 -12.62 -4.11 -14.53
N SER A 227 -12.39 -3.03 -13.79
CA SER A 227 -12.83 -2.85 -12.40
C SER A 227 -14.09 -1.97 -12.36
N ASN A 228 -15.01 -2.23 -11.44
CA ASN A 228 -16.24 -1.44 -11.30
C ASN A 228 -16.02 -0.28 -10.33
N VAL A 229 -15.54 0.85 -10.87
CA VAL A 229 -15.09 2.02 -10.10
C VAL A 229 -16.25 2.74 -9.41
N GLY A 230 -17.45 2.74 -10.01
CA GLY A 230 -18.64 3.32 -9.38
C GLY A 230 -19.02 2.61 -8.08
N ARG A 231 -18.84 1.28 -8.03
CA ARG A 231 -19.01 0.52 -6.76
C ARG A 231 -17.98 0.87 -5.69
N ILE A 232 -16.81 1.41 -6.06
CA ILE A 232 -15.74 1.78 -5.12
C ILE A 232 -16.05 3.11 -4.42
N VAL A 233 -16.56 4.11 -5.16
CA VAL A 233 -16.88 5.45 -4.62
C VAL A 233 -18.24 5.54 -3.93
N GLY A 234 -19.06 4.50 -4.04
CA GLY A 234 -20.27 4.34 -3.23
C GLY A 234 -21.59 4.16 -3.96
N LYS A 235 -21.66 4.20 -5.31
CA LYS A 235 -22.88 3.89 -6.11
C LYS A 235 -22.68 3.87 -7.65
N GLN A 236 -23.68 3.29 -8.33
CA GLN A 236 -23.80 2.89 -9.76
C GLN A 236 -22.70 1.97 -10.32
N ASN A 237 -23.09 1.03 -11.20
CA ASN A 237 -22.13 0.17 -11.89
C ASN A 237 -21.43 0.98 -13.00
N ARG A 238 -20.13 1.26 -12.85
CA ARG A 238 -19.29 1.83 -13.90
C ARG A 238 -18.05 0.97 -14.08
N ILE A 239 -18.00 0.18 -15.15
CA ILE A 239 -16.90 -0.74 -15.44
C ILE A 239 -15.85 0.00 -16.28
N VAL A 240 -14.61 -0.03 -15.82
CA VAL A 240 -13.49 0.65 -16.47
C VAL A 240 -12.32 -0.30 -16.63
N ARG A 241 -11.63 -0.22 -17.77
CA ARG A 241 -10.39 -0.95 -18.01
C ARG A 241 -9.17 -0.10 -17.63
N THR A 242 -8.27 -0.66 -16.83
CA THR A 242 -7.00 0.00 -16.48
C THR A 242 -5.87 -0.49 -17.37
N THR A 243 -5.07 0.44 -17.88
CA THR A 243 -3.76 0.18 -18.50
C THR A 243 -2.67 0.53 -17.48
N TYR A 244 -1.80 -0.42 -17.17
CA TYR A 244 -0.66 -0.22 -16.28
C TYR A 244 0.64 -0.30 -17.09
N GLN A 245 1.57 0.62 -16.85
CA GLN A 245 2.97 0.48 -17.26
C GLN A 245 3.81 0.06 -16.04
N SER A 246 4.55 -1.06 -16.18
CA SER A 246 5.44 -1.60 -15.14
C SER A 246 6.76 -0.82 -15.09
N ILE A 247 7.35 -0.66 -13.89
CA ILE A 247 8.78 -0.25 -13.75
C ILE A 247 9.71 -1.42 -14.10
N CYS A 248 9.28 -2.66 -13.90
CA CYS A 248 10.07 -3.83 -14.24
C CYS A 248 10.08 -4.00 -15.76
N ALA A 249 11.14 -3.52 -16.42
CA ALA A 249 11.59 -4.18 -17.63
C ALA A 249 11.90 -5.62 -17.24
N ALA A 250 11.23 -6.58 -17.89
CA ALA A 250 11.57 -7.97 -17.73
C ALA A 250 13.00 -8.18 -18.23
N GLU A 251 13.96 -8.28 -17.31
CA GLU A 251 15.23 -8.92 -17.61
C GLU A 251 14.95 -10.44 -17.58
N ASN A 252 14.84 -11.01 -18.79
CA ASN A 252 14.90 -12.45 -19.03
C ASN A 252 16.32 -12.95 -18.84
#